data_AF-A0A1V5SGX0-F1
#
_entry.id   AF-A0A1V5SGX0-F1
#
_cell.length_a   1.000
_cell.length_b   1.000
_cell.length_c   1.000
_cell.angle_alpha   90.00
_cell.angle_beta   90.00
_cell.angle_gamma   90.00
#
_symmetry.space_group_name_H-M   'P 1'
#
loop_
_entity.id
_entity.type
_entity.pdbx_description
1 polymer ?
#
loop_
_entity_poly.entity_id
_entity_poly.type
_entity_poly.pdbx_seq_one_letter_code
_entity_poly.pdbx_strand_id
1 'polypeptide(L)'
;MVLCDVPRKGNEVYRISRNEFKGERYIDIRIFFRGKDDATQLIPTTKGVCFPEKIREDIIAGLILARKAPEVECPKGEQFRSVKILEVPVSETEQFRISKGAGSKNTYVDVRKFFQAQKDGAFVPSRTKGLSILGASLDEVITGLMRTEPDHAA
;
A
#
# COMPACT_ATOMS: atom_id res chain seq x y z
N MET A 1 -0.96 16.84 -1.29
CA MET A 1 -2.08 16.99 -0.33
C MET A 1 -2.23 15.74 0.51
N VAL A 2 -2.36 15.86 1.83
CA VAL A 2 -2.63 14.71 2.72
C VAL A 2 -4.14 14.44 2.76
N LEU A 3 -4.55 13.18 2.55
CA LEU A 3 -5.95 12.75 2.66
C LEU A 3 -6.29 12.31 4.09
N CYS A 4 -5.41 11.54 4.70
CA CYS A 4 -5.51 11.12 6.09
C CYS A 4 -4.22 10.47 6.59
N ASP A 5 -4.11 10.37 7.92
CA ASP A 5 -3.16 9.53 8.61
C ASP A 5 -3.91 8.39 9.31
N VAL A 6 -3.44 7.15 9.11
CA VAL A 6 -4.02 5.92 9.69
C VAL A 6 -3.02 5.33 10.69
N PRO A 7 -3.41 5.10 11.96
CA PRO A 7 -2.56 4.41 12.92
C PRO A 7 -2.08 3.03 12.41
N ARG A 8 -0.78 2.76 12.54
CA ARG A 8 -0.18 1.46 12.18
C ARG A 8 0.15 0.62 13.40
N LYS A 9 1.16 1.06 14.16
CA LYS A 9 1.66 0.39 15.38
C LYS A 9 2.54 1.33 16.17
N GLY A 10 2.32 1.44 17.48
CA GLY A 10 3.09 2.33 18.35
C GLY A 10 3.09 3.76 17.79
N ASN A 11 4.28 4.31 17.53
CA ASN A 11 4.45 5.66 17.01
C ASN A 11 4.41 5.77 15.47
N GLU A 12 4.06 4.70 14.76
CA GLU A 12 3.96 4.69 13.31
C GLU A 12 2.55 4.98 12.81
N VAL A 13 2.47 5.69 11.69
CA VAL A 13 1.24 5.91 10.92
C VAL A 13 1.46 5.61 9.45
N TYR A 14 0.42 5.18 8.75
CA TYR A 14 0.34 5.27 7.30
C TYR A 14 -0.22 6.64 6.93
N ARG A 15 0.53 7.44 6.19
CA ARG A 15 0.02 8.67 5.57
C ARG A 15 -0.42 8.35 4.15
N ILE A 16 -1.68 8.67 3.85
CA ILE A 16 -2.22 8.60 2.50
C ILE A 16 -2.26 10.03 1.96
N SER A 17 -1.62 10.24 0.83
CA SER A 17 -1.51 11.56 0.21
C SER A 17 -1.67 11.48 -1.30
N ARG A 18 -2.19 12.56 -1.88
CA ARG A 18 -2.22 12.79 -3.32
C ARG A 18 -1.11 13.75 -3.70
N ASN A 19 -0.32 13.41 -4.70
CA ASN A 19 0.76 14.25 -5.22
C ASN A 19 0.61 14.40 -6.73
N GLU A 20 1.10 15.52 -7.26
CA GLU A 20 1.17 15.75 -8.70
C GLU A 20 2.63 15.75 -9.13
N PHE A 21 2.94 15.05 -10.22
CA PHE A 21 4.28 15.01 -10.78
C PHE A 21 4.20 14.94 -12.30
N LYS A 22 4.81 15.92 -12.98
CA LYS A 22 4.79 16.05 -14.45
C LYS A 22 3.37 16.01 -15.04
N GLY A 23 2.43 16.71 -14.41
CA GLY A 23 1.03 16.79 -14.85
C GLY A 23 0.18 15.57 -14.53
N GLU A 24 0.75 14.53 -13.93
CA GLU A 24 0.05 13.31 -13.55
C GLU A 24 -0.21 13.26 -12.04
N ARG A 25 -1.38 12.76 -11.65
CA ARG A 25 -1.76 12.58 -10.25
C ARG A 25 -1.41 11.18 -9.74
N TYR A 26 -0.93 11.13 -8.51
CA TYR A 26 -0.52 9.91 -7.84
C TYR A 26 -1.06 9.86 -6.42
N ILE A 27 -1.37 8.65 -5.95
CA ILE A 27 -1.58 8.36 -4.54
C ILE A 27 -0.29 7.75 -3.97
N ASP A 28 0.21 8.31 -2.87
CA ASP A 28 1.29 7.76 -2.06
C ASP A 28 0.75 7.32 -0.70
N ILE A 29 0.98 6.06 -0.36
CA ILE A 29 0.78 5.52 0.98
C ILE A 29 2.16 5.23 1.56
N ARG A 30 2.51 5.89 2.66
CA ARG A 30 3.86 5.81 3.22
C ARG A 30 3.84 5.74 4.73
N ILE A 31 4.79 4.99 5.29
CA ILE A 31 4.96 4.92 6.74
C ILE A 31 5.70 6.17 7.20
N PHE A 32 5.16 6.80 8.23
CA PHE A 32 5.78 7.90 8.98
C PHE A 32 5.95 7.49 10.44
N PHE A 33 6.97 8.04 11.10
CA PHE A 33 7.12 8.00 12.55
C PHE A 33 6.70 9.33 13.15
N ARG A 34 6.00 9.30 14.29
CA ARG A 34 5.87 10.46 15.16
C ARG A 34 7.23 10.84 15.75
N GLY A 35 7.52 12.13 15.77
CA GLY A 35 8.72 12.68 16.41
C GLY A 35 8.79 12.24 17.87
N LYS A 36 10.00 12.01 18.36
CA LYS A 36 10.21 11.62 19.77
C LYS A 36 9.90 12.77 20.72
N ASP A 37 10.25 13.99 20.31
CA ASP A 37 10.10 15.21 21.11
C ASP A 37 8.77 15.91 20.83
N ASP A 38 8.24 15.76 19.61
CA ASP A 38 6.95 16.29 19.20
C ASP A 38 6.16 15.23 18.42
N ALA A 39 5.11 14.71 19.04
CA ALA A 39 4.26 13.69 18.45
C ALA A 39 3.41 14.20 17.26
N THR A 40 3.32 15.53 17.08
CA THR A 40 2.66 16.14 15.93
C THR A 40 3.55 16.18 14.69
N GLN A 41 4.88 16.12 14.88
CA GLN A 41 5.83 16.01 13.78
C GLN A 41 5.81 14.60 13.21
N LEU A 42 5.57 14.48 11.89
CA LEU A 42 5.61 13.21 11.18
C LEU A 42 6.80 13.15 10.24
N ILE A 43 7.69 12.19 10.47
CA ILE A 43 8.93 11.96 9.72
C ILE A 43 8.71 10.81 8.71
N PRO A 44 8.84 11.06 7.39
CA PRO A 44 8.61 10.02 6.38
C PRO A 44 9.69 8.95 6.40
N THR A 45 9.31 7.71 6.05
CA THR A 45 10.25 6.62 5.77
C THR A 45 10.36 6.34 4.27
N THR A 46 11.35 5.53 3.89
CA THR A 46 11.46 5.00 2.53
C THR A 46 10.40 3.92 2.23
N LYS A 47 9.71 3.40 3.25
CA LYS A 47 8.70 2.34 3.11
C LYS A 47 7.36 2.96 2.71
N GLY A 48 6.98 2.73 1.47
CA GLY A 48 5.74 3.23 0.92
C GLY A 48 5.49 2.71 -0.49
N VAL A 49 4.29 2.97 -0.98
CA VAL A 49 3.88 2.66 -2.34
C VAL A 49 3.24 3.90 -2.94
N CYS A 50 3.67 4.24 -4.15
CA CYS A 50 3.13 5.33 -4.94
C CYS A 50 2.59 4.74 -6.25
N PHE A 51 1.35 5.05 -6.58
CA PHE A 51 0.67 4.55 -7.77
C PHE A 51 -0.14 5.65 -8.46
N PRO A 52 -0.36 5.56 -9.79
CA PRO A 52 -1.18 6.53 -10.52
C PRO A 52 -2.60 6.61 -9.95
N GLU A 53 -3.15 7.82 -9.81
CA GLU A 53 -4.52 8.03 -9.30
C GLU A 53 -5.56 7.25 -10.12
N LYS A 54 -5.34 7.10 -11.44
CA LYS A 54 -6.24 6.36 -12.35
C LYS A 54 -6.47 4.90 -11.99
N ILE A 55 -5.60 4.27 -11.21
CA ILE A 55 -5.76 2.87 -10.76
C ILE A 55 -6.21 2.77 -9.29
N ARG A 56 -6.56 3.88 -8.66
CA ARG A 56 -6.93 3.93 -7.24
C ARG A 56 -8.10 3.01 -6.91
N GLU A 57 -9.13 3.00 -7.75
CA GLU A 57 -10.32 2.16 -7.54
C GLU A 57 -9.97 0.67 -7.60
N ASP A 58 -9.10 0.26 -8.53
CA ASP A 58 -8.60 -1.11 -8.63
C ASP A 58 -7.77 -1.53 -7.40
N ILE A 59 -6.94 -0.61 -6.88
CA ILE A 59 -6.20 -0.85 -5.63
C ILE A 59 -7.19 -1.04 -4.47
N ILE A 60 -8.21 -0.19 -4.34
CA ILE A 60 -9.26 -0.32 -3.31
C ILE A 60 -9.99 -1.66 -3.44
N ALA A 61 -10.39 -2.02 -4.66
CA ALA A 61 -11.04 -3.30 -4.94
C ALA A 61 -10.14 -4.49 -4.54
N GLY A 62 -8.85 -4.43 -4.88
CA GLY A 62 -7.86 -5.43 -4.48
C GLY A 62 -7.70 -5.57 -2.96
N LEU A 63 -7.70 -4.46 -2.23
CA LEU A 63 -7.66 -4.47 -0.76
C LEU A 63 -8.93 -5.06 -0.15
N ILE A 64 -10.11 -4.73 -0.70
CA ILE A 64 -11.40 -5.29 -0.28
C ILE A 64 -11.46 -6.80 -0.55
N LEU A 65 -10.97 -7.25 -1.69
CA LEU A 65 -10.86 -8.68 -2.01
C LEU A 65 -9.91 -9.38 -1.03
N ALA A 66 -8.76 -8.78 -0.72
CA ALA A 66 -7.80 -9.33 0.24
C ALA A 66 -8.41 -9.43 1.65
N ARG A 67 -9.23 -8.44 2.06
CA ARG A 67 -9.98 -8.48 3.31
C ARG A 67 -10.88 -9.71 3.39
N LYS A 68 -11.61 -10.02 2.31
CA LYS A 68 -12.57 -11.13 2.23
C LYS A 68 -11.93 -12.50 1.96
N ALA A 69 -10.71 -12.54 1.44
CA ALA A 69 -10.01 -13.78 1.13
C ALA A 69 -9.77 -14.63 2.40
N PRO A 70 -9.64 -15.96 2.27
CA PRO A 70 -9.25 -16.83 3.39
C PRO A 70 -8.00 -16.34 4.12
N GLU A 71 -7.86 -16.68 5.40
CA GLU A 71 -6.64 -16.41 6.13
C GLU A 71 -5.47 -17.22 5.58
N VAL A 72 -4.29 -16.60 5.58
CA VAL A 72 -3.05 -17.25 5.19
C VAL A 72 -2.31 -17.57 6.47
N GLU A 73 -2.03 -18.84 6.72
CA GLU A 73 -1.19 -19.24 7.84
C GLU A 73 0.28 -19.23 7.41
N CYS A 74 1.15 -18.74 8.29
CA CYS A 74 2.60 -18.81 8.11
C CYS A 74 3.09 -20.17 8.66
N PRO A 75 3.58 -21.10 7.81
CA PRO A 75 4.06 -22.39 8.28
C PRO A 75 5.22 -22.24 9.27
N LYS A 76 5.36 -23.21 10.19
CA LYS A 76 6.50 -23.24 11.13
C LYS A 76 7.81 -23.32 10.35
N GLY A 77 8.72 -22.39 10.61
CA GLY A 77 10.03 -22.30 9.95
C GLY A 77 10.08 -21.33 8.76
N GLU A 78 8.95 -20.83 8.28
CA GLU A 78 8.91 -19.79 7.25
C GLU A 78 8.88 -18.38 7.87
N GLN A 79 9.53 -17.42 7.19
CA GLN A 79 9.52 -16.03 7.65
C GLN A 79 8.17 -15.35 7.37
N PHE A 80 7.57 -15.68 6.23
CA PHE A 80 6.26 -15.21 5.81
C PHE A 80 5.71 -16.12 4.71
N ARG A 81 4.38 -16.13 4.57
CA ARG A 81 3.67 -16.71 3.42
C ARG A 81 2.71 -15.67 2.86
N SER A 82 2.61 -15.59 1.53
CA SER A 82 1.60 -14.77 0.88
C SER A 82 0.98 -15.46 -0.34
N VAL A 83 -0.25 -15.06 -0.64
CA VAL A 83 -1.01 -15.47 -1.82
C VAL A 83 -1.38 -14.25 -2.64
N LYS A 84 -1.30 -14.38 -3.96
CA LYS A 84 -1.72 -13.34 -4.89
C LYS A 84 -3.23 -13.17 -4.83
N ILE A 85 -3.70 -11.92 -4.74
CA ILE A 85 -5.13 -11.58 -4.73
C ILE A 85 -5.53 -10.94 -6.05
N LEU A 86 -4.82 -9.88 -6.46
CA LEU A 86 -5.14 -9.11 -7.67
C LEU A 86 -3.87 -8.57 -8.32
N GLU A 87 -3.87 -8.48 -9.65
CA GLU A 87 -2.88 -7.76 -10.43
C GLU A 87 -3.58 -6.63 -11.18
N VAL A 88 -3.03 -5.42 -11.07
CA VAL A 88 -3.56 -4.20 -11.65
C VAL A 88 -2.53 -3.71 -12.67
N PRO A 89 -2.76 -3.92 -13.98
CA PRO A 89 -1.84 -3.48 -15.01
C PRO A 89 -1.77 -1.95 -15.06
N VAL A 90 -0.58 -1.41 -15.31
CA VAL A 90 -0.34 0.04 -15.47
C VAL A 90 0.13 0.35 -16.89
N SER A 91 0.98 -0.51 -17.43
CA SER A 91 1.46 -0.52 -18.81
C SER A 91 1.80 -1.96 -19.21
N GLU A 92 2.31 -2.16 -20.42
CA GLU A 92 2.79 -3.47 -20.89
C GLU A 92 3.91 -4.04 -20.00
N THR A 93 4.68 -3.18 -19.35
CA THR A 93 5.89 -3.57 -18.58
C THR A 93 5.77 -3.31 -17.09
N GLU A 94 4.66 -2.76 -16.61
CA GLU A 94 4.45 -2.40 -15.22
C GLU A 94 3.07 -2.80 -14.72
N GLN A 95 3.02 -3.35 -13.50
CA GLN A 95 1.77 -3.66 -12.82
C GLN A 95 1.92 -3.49 -11.30
N PHE A 96 0.80 -3.32 -10.59
CA PHE A 96 0.76 -3.49 -9.15
C PHE A 96 0.17 -4.85 -8.81
N ARG A 97 0.73 -5.52 -7.81
CA ARG A 97 0.16 -6.75 -7.26
C ARG A 97 -0.29 -6.50 -5.83
N ILE A 98 -1.50 -6.94 -5.53
CA ILE A 98 -2.05 -7.02 -4.19
C ILE A 98 -1.97 -8.48 -3.75
N SER A 99 -1.36 -8.73 -2.59
CA SER A 99 -1.19 -10.06 -2.02
C SER A 99 -1.61 -10.06 -0.55
N LYS A 100 -2.27 -11.12 -0.08
CA LYS A 100 -2.55 -11.33 1.34
C LYS A 100 -1.50 -12.27 1.92
N GLY A 101 -1.02 -12.01 3.13
CA GLY A 101 -0.06 -12.89 3.76
C GLY A 101 -0.07 -12.83 5.27
N ALA A 102 0.75 -13.70 5.85
CA ALA A 102 1.06 -13.70 7.27
C ALA A 102 2.55 -13.88 7.47
N GLY A 103 3.09 -13.09 8.41
CA GLY A 103 4.39 -13.36 9.00
C GLY A 103 4.22 -14.04 10.35
N SER A 104 5.32 -14.26 11.05
CA SER A 104 5.34 -14.93 12.36
C SER A 104 4.51 -14.27 13.47
N LYS A 105 4.14 -13.00 13.33
CA LYS A 105 3.45 -12.21 14.38
C LYS A 105 2.17 -11.52 13.95
N ASN A 106 1.94 -11.36 12.65
CA ASN A 106 0.85 -10.53 12.14
C ASN A 106 0.53 -10.88 10.69
N THR A 107 -0.75 -10.74 10.35
CA THR A 107 -1.26 -10.76 8.98
C THR A 107 -1.08 -9.41 8.31
N TYR A 108 -0.99 -9.41 6.98
CA TYR A 108 -0.80 -8.21 6.19
C TYR A 108 -1.40 -8.35 4.78
N VAL A 109 -1.63 -7.20 4.15
CA VAL A 109 -1.89 -7.09 2.72
C VAL A 109 -0.76 -6.27 2.09
N ASP A 110 -0.02 -6.84 1.15
CA ASP A 110 1.08 -6.19 0.44
C ASP A 110 0.56 -5.61 -0.88
N VAL A 111 0.85 -4.32 -1.12
CA VAL A 111 0.64 -3.65 -2.40
C VAL A 111 2.02 -3.28 -2.94
N ARG A 112 2.38 -3.81 -4.11
CA ARG A 112 3.74 -3.69 -4.63
C ARG A 112 3.78 -3.54 -6.12
N LYS A 113 4.67 -2.67 -6.61
CA LYS A 113 4.95 -2.52 -8.04
C LYS A 113 5.82 -3.68 -8.53
N PHE A 114 5.46 -4.22 -9.68
CA PHE A 114 6.21 -5.22 -10.42
C PHE A 114 6.61 -4.64 -11.77
N PHE A 115 7.76 -5.09 -12.26
CA PHE A 115 8.31 -4.70 -13.55
C PHE A 115 8.58 -5.94 -14.38
N GLN A 116 8.36 -5.87 -15.68
CA GLN A 116 8.74 -6.93 -16.58
C GLN A 116 10.27 -7.00 -16.69
N ALA A 117 10.84 -8.18 -16.42
CA ALA A 117 12.25 -8.44 -16.59
C ALA A 117 12.60 -8.55 -18.08
N GLN A 118 13.67 -7.87 -18.50
CA GLN A 118 14.10 -7.85 -19.90
C GLN A 118 14.57 -9.22 -20.44
N LYS A 119 14.93 -10.14 -19.54
CA LYS A 119 15.54 -11.43 -19.90
C LYS A 119 14.51 -12.45 -20.40
N ASP A 120 13.35 -12.51 -19.76
CA ASP A 120 12.36 -13.58 -19.94
C ASP A 120 10.91 -13.09 -19.97
N GLY A 121 10.68 -11.78 -19.87
CA GLY A 121 9.34 -11.20 -19.86
C GLY A 121 8.57 -11.45 -18.56
N ALA A 122 9.19 -12.03 -17.52
CA ALA A 122 8.53 -12.30 -16.25
C ALA A 122 8.42 -11.04 -15.38
N PHE A 123 7.29 -10.86 -14.71
CA PHE A 123 7.10 -9.75 -13.77
C PHE A 123 7.81 -10.01 -12.44
N VAL A 124 8.78 -9.16 -12.10
CA VAL A 124 9.55 -9.21 -10.86
C VAL A 124 9.14 -8.11 -9.87
N PRO A 125 9.05 -8.41 -8.56
CA PRO A 125 8.68 -7.43 -7.55
C PRO A 125 9.75 -6.35 -7.39
N SER A 126 9.33 -5.10 -7.26
CA SER A 126 10.20 -4.03 -6.78
C SER A 126 10.58 -4.26 -5.32
N ARG A 127 11.87 -4.10 -5.00
CA ARG A 127 12.36 -4.14 -3.61
C ARG A 127 11.96 -2.91 -2.80
N THR A 128 11.74 -1.76 -3.45
CA THR A 128 11.55 -0.47 -2.80
C THR A 128 10.18 0.17 -3.03
N LYS A 129 9.46 -0.24 -4.08
CA LYS A 129 8.14 0.31 -4.43
C LYS A 129 7.02 -0.62 -3.98
N GLY A 130 6.83 -0.72 -2.68
CA GLY A 130 5.77 -1.54 -2.11
C GLY A 130 5.58 -1.31 -0.62
N LEU A 131 4.38 -1.60 -0.16
CA LEU A 131 3.95 -1.39 1.21
C LEU A 131 3.14 -2.59 1.71
N SER A 132 3.52 -3.08 2.88
CA SER A 132 2.73 -4.06 3.62
C SER A 132 1.85 -3.35 4.66
N ILE A 133 0.55 -3.39 4.42
CA ILE A 133 -0.50 -2.86 5.30
C ILE A 133 -0.82 -3.94 6.33
N LEU A 134 -0.71 -3.61 7.62
CA LEU A 134 -1.06 -4.55 8.69
C LEU A 134 -2.56 -4.87 8.63
N GLY A 135 -2.93 -6.12 8.89
CA GLY A 135 -4.34 -6.53 8.90
C GLY A 135 -5.21 -5.65 9.81
N ALA A 136 -4.67 -5.26 10.98
CA ALA A 136 -5.34 -4.38 11.94
C ALA A 136 -5.63 -2.96 11.42
N SER A 137 -4.91 -2.49 10.40
CA SER A 137 -5.09 -1.16 9.82
C SER A 137 -5.80 -1.19 8.46
N LEU A 138 -6.18 -2.38 7.96
CA LEU A 138 -6.62 -2.54 6.57
C LEU A 138 -7.90 -1.75 6.26
N ASP A 139 -8.92 -1.84 7.13
CA ASP A 139 -10.20 -1.15 6.91
C ASP A 139 -10.06 0.38 6.94
N GLU A 140 -9.23 0.90 7.83
CA GLU A 140 -8.95 2.34 7.89
C GLU A 140 -8.15 2.82 6.67
N VAL A 141 -7.21 2.02 6.17
CA VAL A 141 -6.49 2.34 4.92
C VAL A 141 -7.44 2.33 3.72
N ILE A 142 -8.34 1.35 3.62
CA ILE A 142 -9.38 1.30 2.58
C ILE A 142 -10.26 2.56 2.66
N THR A 143 -10.73 2.91 3.85
CA THR A 143 -11.56 4.11 4.08
C THR A 143 -10.80 5.39 3.74
N GLY A 144 -9.53 5.49 4.11
CA GLY A 144 -8.67 6.60 3.76
C GLY A 144 -8.47 6.75 2.25
N LEU A 145 -8.30 5.62 1.55
CA LEU A 145 -8.27 5.57 0.09
C LEU A 145 -9.63 5.84 -0.56
N MET A 146 -10.75 5.90 0.16
CA MET A 146 -12.04 6.33 -0.42
C MET A 146 -12.27 7.85 -0.30
N ARG A 147 -11.44 8.57 0.48
CA ARG A 147 -11.62 10.01 0.70
C ARG A 147 -11.35 10.84 -0.56
N THR A 148 -12.31 11.62 -1.00
CA THR A 148 -12.12 12.62 -2.05
C THR A 148 -11.46 13.88 -1.48
N GLU A 149 -11.11 14.83 -2.35
CA GLU A 149 -10.83 16.19 -1.88
C GLU A 149 -12.06 16.71 -1.12
N PRO A 150 -11.87 17.50 -0.05
CA PRO A 150 -12.95 18.36 0.41
C PRO A 150 -13.30 19.25 -0.79
N ASP A 151 -14.57 19.25 -1.21
CA ASP A 151 -15.07 20.25 -2.14
C ASP A 151 -14.69 21.61 -1.59
N HIS A 152 -13.72 22.27 -2.22
CA HIS A 152 -13.60 23.70 -2.06
C HIS A 152 -14.85 24.25 -2.74
N ALA A 153 -15.89 24.50 -1.95
CA ALA A 153 -17.00 25.34 -2.36
C ALA A 153 -16.39 26.61 -2.94
N ALA A 154 -16.60 26.78 -4.25
CA ALA A 154 -16.21 27.96 -5.01
C ALA A 154 -16.91 29.22 -4.49
#